data_AF-A0A0G2GL67-F1
#
_entry.id   AF-A0A0G2GL67-F1
#
_cell.length_a   1.000
_cell.length_b   1.000
_cell.length_c   1.000
_cell.angle_alpha   90.00
_cell.angle_beta   90.00
_cell.angle_gamma   90.00
#
_symmetry.space_group_name_H-M   'P 1'
#
loop_
_entity.id
_entity.type
_entity.pdbx_description
1 polymer ?
#
loop_
_entity_poly.entity_id
_entity_poly.type
_entity_poly.pdbx_seq_one_letter_code
_entity_poly.pdbx_strand_id
1 'polypeptide(L)'
;MADTAAPAAAKKQQFVKPEKPSEDAYKTGLAEKEKQHAAAQDKLKALNAKIDLATPNNKDSPTAKKQQELRAELAEIRKKQQANKGSRNTVFEQIRKLDEQLKSRIQENKTARSRVNFKNADEVDREIARLQSQVDSGSMKIVEEKKALADISSLNKQKKNFAGFDQAEKGIADLKAKIAELRKSLDDPEAKAMSDRYSTIQSELDAIKGEQDEAYKSLNSLRDERTKLRNEQQAKWTELKEFKDKYFEQKRAFRNYEQEAYKVRRERQDAERKAYEAKKRREIADAKLEEASAPAYTEEIVTAEGLIRYFDPSALPAKETNGTSKFAAQAGRSTDDSAFKGMKVVKKEEEDYFAGSGSGKKGKKNKKNKESAAASSGFNLSIGVIEQLAQINVEAPASQSDIPGVVEKLKEKLETWKKDQSRKTQENIDKAKKEIEKLDAAESDGADAGAKDTAKKPAAKNQQVNGSADAGAELTQEKDAVTDAAKDLEKASIEDKDQTATA
;
A
#
# COMPACT_ATOMS: atom_id res chain seq x y z
N MET A 1 26.68 -24.41 -60.55
CA MET A 1 25.65 -25.11 -59.75
C MET A 1 25.61 -24.44 -58.39
N ALA A 2 24.82 -23.36 -58.27
CA ALA A 2 24.65 -22.62 -57.04
C ALA A 2 23.41 -23.15 -56.31
N ASP A 3 23.62 -23.43 -55.04
CA ASP A 3 22.74 -24.07 -54.07
C ASP A 3 21.50 -23.22 -53.79
N THR A 4 20.30 -23.79 -53.94
CA THR A 4 19.03 -23.16 -53.58
C THR A 4 18.40 -23.93 -52.42
N ALA A 5 18.72 -23.52 -51.20
CA ALA A 5 18.03 -23.97 -50.00
C ALA A 5 16.72 -23.18 -49.83
N ALA A 6 15.60 -23.90 -49.86
CA ALA A 6 14.26 -23.37 -49.61
C ALA A 6 14.09 -22.93 -48.14
N PRO A 7 13.38 -21.82 -47.84
CA PRO A 7 13.20 -21.35 -46.48
C PRO A 7 12.24 -22.28 -45.70
N ALA A 8 12.71 -22.73 -44.53
CA ALA A 8 11.98 -23.58 -43.60
C ALA A 8 10.70 -22.88 -43.09
N ALA A 9 9.57 -23.58 -43.18
CA ALA A 9 8.29 -23.17 -42.63
C ALA A 9 8.41 -22.95 -41.10
N ALA A 10 8.09 -21.74 -40.64
CA ALA A 10 8.04 -21.39 -39.24
C ALA A 10 7.05 -22.27 -38.48
N LYS A 11 7.56 -23.05 -37.52
CA LYS A 11 6.75 -23.83 -36.57
C LYS A 11 5.86 -22.87 -35.78
N LYS A 12 4.55 -23.04 -35.86
CA LYS A 12 3.57 -22.35 -35.00
C LYS A 12 3.95 -22.61 -33.55
N GLN A 13 4.42 -21.58 -32.84
CA GLN A 13 4.72 -21.66 -31.41
C GLN A 13 3.42 -21.97 -30.65
N GLN A 14 3.29 -23.19 -30.15
CA GLN A 14 2.21 -23.56 -29.24
C GLN A 14 2.53 -22.96 -27.87
N PHE A 15 1.94 -21.79 -27.60
CA PHE A 15 1.98 -21.15 -26.30
C PHE A 15 1.08 -21.93 -25.33
N VAL A 16 1.67 -22.83 -24.52
CA VAL A 16 0.95 -23.53 -23.45
C VAL A 16 0.55 -22.51 -22.38
N LYS A 17 -0.75 -22.31 -22.18
CA LYS A 17 -1.31 -21.36 -21.21
C LYS A 17 -1.03 -21.86 -19.79
N PRO A 18 -0.24 -21.14 -18.96
CA PRO A 18 -0.13 -21.45 -17.54
C PRO A 18 -1.51 -21.40 -16.88
N GLU A 19 -1.78 -22.30 -15.95
CA GLU A 19 -3.03 -22.25 -15.18
C GLU A 19 -3.07 -20.99 -14.33
N LYS A 20 -4.22 -20.32 -14.28
CA LYS A 20 -4.42 -19.14 -13.43
C LYS A 20 -4.45 -19.59 -11.97
N PRO A 21 -3.57 -19.07 -11.09
CA PRO A 21 -3.60 -19.42 -9.67
C PRO A 21 -4.95 -19.06 -9.04
N SER A 22 -5.52 -19.98 -8.27
CA SER A 22 -6.76 -19.72 -7.51
C SER A 22 -6.47 -18.81 -6.32
N GLU A 23 -7.11 -17.65 -6.28
CA GLU A 23 -6.97 -16.68 -5.19
C GLU A 23 -7.56 -17.20 -3.87
N ASP A 24 -8.65 -17.96 -3.94
CA ASP A 24 -9.31 -18.50 -2.74
C ASP A 24 -8.50 -19.63 -2.12
N ALA A 25 -7.93 -20.52 -2.94
CA ALA A 25 -7.02 -21.57 -2.46
C ALA A 25 -5.73 -20.99 -1.85
N TYR A 26 -5.25 -19.87 -2.39
CA TYR A 26 -4.12 -19.15 -1.81
C TYR A 26 -4.47 -18.54 -0.45
N LYS A 27 -5.60 -17.85 -0.32
CA LYS A 27 -6.02 -17.23 0.95
C LYS A 27 -6.25 -18.27 2.05
N THR A 28 -6.90 -19.39 1.74
CA THR A 28 -7.14 -20.46 2.72
C THR A 28 -5.85 -21.14 3.15
N GLY A 29 -4.99 -21.52 2.20
CA GLY A 29 -3.70 -22.11 2.49
C GLY A 29 -2.76 -21.16 3.24
N LEU A 30 -2.82 -19.86 2.93
CA LEU A 30 -2.06 -18.82 3.62
C LEU A 30 -2.47 -18.71 5.09
N ALA A 31 -3.77 -18.61 5.36
CA ALA A 31 -4.29 -18.50 6.72
C ALA A 31 -3.93 -19.74 7.56
N GLU A 32 -3.96 -20.94 6.98
CA GLU A 32 -3.56 -22.17 7.66
C GLU A 32 -2.07 -22.16 8.02
N LYS A 33 -1.19 -21.83 7.06
CA LYS A 33 0.26 -21.77 7.30
C LYS A 33 0.66 -20.64 8.27
N GLU A 34 -0.01 -19.49 8.20
CA GLU A 34 0.20 -18.39 9.15
C GLU A 34 -0.24 -18.78 10.57
N LYS A 35 -1.37 -19.49 10.71
CA LYS A 35 -1.82 -20.03 12.01
C LYS A 35 -0.82 -21.05 12.57
N GLN A 36 -0.27 -21.94 11.73
CA GLN A 36 0.75 -22.90 12.16
C GLN A 36 2.05 -22.20 12.61
N HIS A 37 2.51 -21.19 11.87
CA HIS A 37 3.69 -20.39 12.26
C HIS A 37 3.45 -19.61 13.56
N ALA A 38 2.28 -18.97 13.72
CA ALA A 38 1.92 -18.25 14.95
C ALA A 38 1.89 -19.19 16.17
N ALA A 39 1.29 -20.38 16.04
CA ALA A 39 1.28 -21.37 17.11
C ALA A 39 2.69 -21.84 17.49
N ALA A 40 3.60 -22.04 16.53
CA ALA A 40 4.99 -22.35 16.80
C ALA A 40 5.73 -21.19 17.50
N GLN A 41 5.45 -19.95 17.10
CA GLN A 41 6.01 -18.76 17.73
C GLN A 41 5.57 -18.60 19.19
N ASP A 42 4.31 -18.86 19.49
CA ASP A 42 3.79 -18.74 20.86
C ASP A 42 4.33 -19.83 21.78
N LYS A 43 4.50 -21.06 21.28
CA LYS A 43 5.22 -22.13 22.00
C LYS A 43 6.66 -21.72 22.32
N LEU A 44 7.36 -21.11 21.36
CA LEU A 44 8.74 -20.65 21.53
C LEU A 44 8.83 -19.49 22.54
N LYS A 45 7.90 -18.54 22.51
CA LYS A 45 7.82 -17.45 23.52
C LYS A 45 7.62 -18.01 24.92
N ALA A 46 6.67 -18.93 25.09
CA ALA A 46 6.39 -19.56 26.38
C ALA A 46 7.61 -20.34 26.92
N LEU A 47 8.34 -21.03 26.03
CA LEU A 47 9.55 -21.75 26.42
C LEU A 47 10.72 -20.81 26.75
N ASN A 48 10.90 -19.73 25.99
CA ASN A 48 11.91 -18.71 26.32
C ASN A 48 11.66 -18.09 27.69
N ALA A 49 10.41 -17.79 28.04
CA ALA A 49 10.08 -17.28 29.38
C ALA A 49 10.51 -18.26 30.50
N LYS A 50 10.34 -19.58 30.29
CA LYS A 50 10.82 -20.60 31.23
C LYS A 50 12.36 -20.65 31.30
N ILE A 51 13.04 -20.52 30.16
CA ILE A 51 14.51 -20.49 30.10
C ILE A 51 15.07 -19.24 30.78
N ASP A 52 14.44 -18.08 30.59
CA ASP A 52 14.87 -16.82 31.19
C ASP A 52 14.77 -16.85 32.72
N LEU A 53 13.75 -17.53 33.26
CA LEU A 53 13.62 -17.82 34.70
C LEU A 53 14.69 -18.81 35.21
N ALA A 54 15.03 -19.80 34.40
CA ALA A 54 16.00 -20.86 34.73
C ALA A 54 17.47 -20.43 34.58
N THR A 55 17.74 -19.31 33.90
CA THR A 55 19.10 -18.89 33.56
C THR A 55 19.80 -18.31 34.79
N PRO A 56 20.91 -18.91 35.26
CA PRO A 56 21.65 -18.37 36.39
C PRO A 56 22.16 -16.97 36.11
N ASN A 57 22.13 -16.11 37.12
CA ASN A 57 22.78 -14.80 37.10
C ASN A 57 22.18 -13.77 36.10
N ASN A 58 20.94 -13.97 35.64
CA ASN A 58 20.24 -12.98 34.81
C ASN A 58 19.75 -11.80 35.66
N LYS A 59 20.64 -10.83 35.90
CA LYS A 59 20.38 -9.62 36.72
C LYS A 59 19.23 -8.76 36.18
N ASP A 60 18.94 -8.85 34.89
CA ASP A 60 17.92 -8.01 34.24
C ASP A 60 16.53 -8.65 34.25
N SER A 61 16.40 -9.92 34.65
CA SER A 61 15.11 -10.59 34.76
C SER A 61 14.22 -9.93 35.82
N PRO A 62 12.89 -9.82 35.59
CA PRO A 62 11.95 -9.31 36.60
C PRO A 62 12.06 -10.05 37.94
N THR A 63 12.32 -11.36 37.90
CA THR A 63 12.51 -12.21 39.07
C THR A 63 13.79 -11.86 39.83
N ALA A 64 14.90 -11.59 39.15
CA ALA A 64 16.15 -11.18 39.81
C ALA A 64 16.02 -9.80 40.48
N LYS A 65 15.31 -8.85 39.84
CA LYS A 65 15.02 -7.53 40.44
C LYS A 65 14.20 -7.67 41.72
N LYS A 66 13.11 -8.45 41.67
CA LYS A 66 12.32 -8.79 42.87
C LYS A 66 13.16 -9.43 43.97
N GLN A 67 14.04 -10.38 43.61
CA GLN A 67 14.92 -11.03 44.58
C GLN A 67 15.91 -10.04 45.22
N GLN A 68 16.42 -9.07 44.46
CA GLN A 68 17.29 -8.01 44.97
C GLN A 68 16.54 -7.07 45.91
N GLU A 69 15.34 -6.65 45.56
CA GLU A 69 14.46 -5.83 46.41
C GLU A 69 14.13 -6.53 47.73
N LEU A 70 13.71 -7.80 47.68
CA LEU A 70 13.41 -8.61 48.86
C LEU A 70 14.65 -8.80 49.75
N ARG A 71 15.84 -9.01 49.16
CA ARG A 71 17.10 -9.08 49.93
C ARG A 71 17.47 -7.75 50.58
N ALA A 72 17.22 -6.64 49.91
CA ALA A 72 17.45 -5.30 50.46
C ALA A 72 16.50 -5.04 51.64
N GLU A 73 15.21 -5.33 51.48
CA GLU A 73 14.19 -5.21 52.55
C GLU A 73 14.56 -6.10 53.75
N LEU A 74 14.97 -7.34 53.51
CA LEU A 74 15.41 -8.27 54.55
C LEU A 74 16.66 -7.75 55.28
N ALA A 75 17.62 -7.16 54.57
CA ALA A 75 18.79 -6.54 55.19
C ALA A 75 18.42 -5.33 56.07
N GLU A 76 17.47 -4.50 55.63
CA GLU A 76 16.94 -3.41 56.44
C GLU A 76 16.21 -3.91 57.70
N ILE A 77 15.37 -4.94 57.55
CA ILE A 77 14.67 -5.58 58.67
C ILE A 77 15.69 -6.13 59.67
N ARG A 78 16.73 -6.84 59.22
CA ARG A 78 17.81 -7.33 60.10
C ARG A 78 18.50 -6.20 60.85
N LYS A 79 18.81 -5.10 60.17
CA LYS A 79 19.43 -3.92 60.80
C LYS A 79 18.54 -3.30 61.87
N LYS A 80 17.24 -3.14 61.60
CA LYS A 80 16.24 -2.63 62.55
C LYS A 80 16.05 -3.60 63.74
N GLN A 81 15.95 -4.91 63.49
CA GLN A 81 15.85 -5.92 64.54
C GLN A 81 17.10 -5.97 65.43
N GLN A 82 18.30 -5.81 64.86
CA GLN A 82 19.55 -5.76 65.63
C GLN A 82 19.60 -4.51 66.54
N ALA A 83 19.20 -3.34 66.01
CA ALA A 83 19.10 -2.12 66.80
C ALA A 83 18.09 -2.26 67.94
N ASN A 84 16.89 -2.80 67.66
CA ASN A 84 15.86 -3.03 68.66
C ASN A 84 16.33 -4.04 69.73
N LYS A 85 17.06 -5.09 69.36
CA LYS A 85 17.61 -6.06 70.32
C LYS A 85 18.57 -5.40 71.33
N GLY A 86 19.41 -4.47 70.87
CA GLY A 86 20.28 -3.69 71.76
C GLY A 86 19.48 -2.88 72.79
N SER A 87 18.45 -2.14 72.33
CA SER A 87 17.58 -1.36 73.21
C SER A 87 16.75 -2.21 74.19
N ARG A 88 16.27 -3.39 73.75
CA ARG A 88 15.53 -4.30 74.64
C ARG A 88 16.43 -4.86 75.73
N ASN A 89 17.68 -5.19 75.41
CA ASN A 89 18.64 -5.69 76.41
C ASN A 89 18.94 -4.64 77.48
N THR A 90 19.09 -3.36 77.12
CA THR A 90 19.30 -2.30 78.11
C THR A 90 18.09 -2.10 79.02
N VAL A 91 16.87 -2.16 78.46
CA VAL A 91 15.63 -2.12 79.26
C VAL A 91 15.52 -3.34 80.18
N PHE A 92 15.87 -4.55 79.71
CA PHE A 92 15.91 -5.74 80.56
C PHE A 92 16.91 -5.62 81.71
N GLU A 93 18.10 -5.06 81.48
CA GLU A 93 19.07 -4.79 82.53
C GLU A 93 18.55 -3.77 83.56
N GLN A 94 17.86 -2.72 83.10
CA GLN A 94 17.22 -1.73 83.98
C GLN A 94 16.11 -2.38 84.82
N ILE A 95 15.24 -3.19 84.21
CA ILE A 95 14.21 -3.95 84.92
C ILE A 95 14.85 -4.85 85.98
N ARG A 96 15.92 -5.58 85.64
CA ARG A 96 16.61 -6.46 86.58
C ARG A 96 17.18 -5.69 87.78
N LYS A 97 17.81 -4.54 87.54
CA LYS A 97 18.32 -3.65 88.60
C LYS A 97 17.19 -3.12 89.50
N LEU A 98 16.08 -2.68 88.91
CA LEU A 98 14.92 -2.21 89.66
C LEU A 98 14.21 -3.32 90.43
N ASP A 99 14.12 -4.54 89.88
CA ASP A 99 13.57 -5.72 90.55
C ASP A 99 14.42 -6.11 91.76
N GLU A 100 15.76 -6.00 91.66
CA GLU A 100 16.67 -6.25 92.78
C GLU A 100 16.55 -5.16 93.87
N GLN A 101 16.46 -3.89 93.47
CA GLN A 101 16.17 -2.78 94.39
C GLN A 101 14.80 -2.94 95.07
N LEU A 102 13.78 -3.34 94.32
CA LEU A 102 12.43 -3.59 94.84
C LEU A 102 12.45 -4.71 95.89
N LYS A 103 13.16 -5.82 95.61
CA LYS A 103 13.32 -6.92 96.58
C LYS A 103 14.03 -6.46 97.85
N SER A 104 15.12 -5.71 97.74
CA SER A 104 15.82 -5.14 98.91
C SER A 104 14.92 -4.22 99.73
N ARG A 105 14.21 -3.28 99.09
CA ARG A 105 13.30 -2.34 99.78
C ARG A 105 12.13 -3.05 100.45
N ILE A 106 11.56 -4.08 99.81
CA ILE A 106 10.50 -4.91 100.42
C ILE A 106 11.05 -5.65 101.65
N GLN A 107 12.24 -6.25 101.56
CA GLN A 107 12.85 -6.99 102.66
C GLN A 107 13.24 -6.08 103.83
N GLU A 108 13.76 -4.88 103.55
CA GLU A 108 14.04 -3.84 104.54
C GLU A 108 12.76 -3.39 105.23
N ASN A 109 11.71 -3.06 104.47
CA ASN A 109 10.42 -2.65 105.04
C ASN A 109 9.78 -3.77 105.87
N LYS A 110 9.86 -5.03 105.41
CA LYS A 110 9.39 -6.19 106.16
C LYS A 110 10.15 -6.37 107.48
N THR A 111 11.48 -6.27 107.44
CA THR A 111 12.34 -6.40 108.64
C THR A 111 12.12 -5.25 109.61
N ALA A 112 11.88 -4.05 109.11
CA ALA A 112 11.62 -2.88 109.92
C ALA A 112 10.20 -2.92 110.54
N ARG A 113 9.19 -3.36 109.79
CA ARG A 113 7.83 -3.62 110.31
C ARG A 113 7.81 -4.74 111.36
N SER A 114 8.61 -5.80 111.22
CA SER A 114 8.65 -6.90 112.21
C SER A 114 9.24 -6.50 113.56
N ARG A 115 9.93 -5.35 113.65
CA ARG A 115 10.46 -4.80 114.91
C ARG A 115 9.44 -3.95 115.67
N VAL A 116 8.28 -3.66 115.08
CA VAL A 116 7.23 -2.83 115.68
C VAL A 116 6.01 -3.70 115.98
N ASN A 117 5.50 -3.61 117.21
CA ASN A 117 4.43 -4.48 117.70
C ASN A 117 3.01 -4.01 117.30
N PHE A 118 2.90 -2.82 116.71
CA PHE A 118 1.64 -2.18 116.32
C PHE A 118 1.51 -2.13 114.80
N LYS A 119 0.30 -2.18 114.26
CA LYS A 119 0.08 -2.29 112.80
C LYS A 119 0.09 -0.94 112.09
N ASN A 120 -0.39 0.11 112.76
CA ASN A 120 -0.50 1.46 112.23
C ASN A 120 -0.27 2.50 113.35
N ALA A 121 -0.09 3.76 112.96
CA ALA A 121 0.10 4.86 113.91
C ALA A 121 -1.12 5.08 114.82
N ASP A 122 -2.33 4.81 114.31
CA ASP A 122 -3.59 4.99 115.05
C ASP A 122 -3.72 4.03 116.24
N GLU A 123 -3.22 2.79 116.11
CA GLU A 123 -3.17 1.80 117.18
C GLU A 123 -2.19 2.23 118.29
N VAL A 124 -1.05 2.82 117.91
CA VAL A 124 -0.08 3.39 118.86
C VAL A 124 -0.70 4.55 119.63
N ASP A 125 -1.45 5.42 118.96
CA ASP A 125 -2.14 6.55 119.58
C ASP A 125 -3.21 6.12 120.59
N ARG A 126 -3.98 5.07 120.28
CA ARG A 126 -4.96 4.51 121.21
C ARG A 126 -4.30 3.95 122.46
N GLU A 127 -3.16 3.28 122.32
CA GLU A 127 -2.43 2.71 123.46
C GLU A 127 -1.76 3.79 124.32
N ILE A 128 -1.22 4.84 123.68
CA ILE A 128 -0.73 6.04 124.38
C ILE A 128 -1.86 6.67 125.20
N ALA A 129 -3.03 6.89 124.60
CA ALA A 129 -4.18 7.49 125.29
C ALA A 129 -4.67 6.62 126.46
N ARG A 130 -4.66 5.28 126.30
CA ARG A 130 -4.99 4.32 127.36
C ARG A 130 -4.04 4.42 128.54
N LEU A 131 -2.73 4.40 128.28
CA LEU A 131 -1.70 4.50 129.32
C LEU A 131 -1.71 5.88 130.00
N GLN A 132 -1.93 6.96 129.25
CA GLN A 132 -2.07 8.31 129.80
C GLN A 132 -3.26 8.40 130.76
N SER A 133 -4.43 7.91 130.35
CA SER A 133 -5.62 7.87 131.22
C SER A 133 -5.39 7.04 132.50
N GLN A 134 -4.63 5.94 132.43
CA GLN A 134 -4.29 5.13 133.60
C GLN A 134 -3.33 5.84 134.55
N VAL A 135 -2.35 6.59 134.04
CA VAL A 135 -1.44 7.43 134.84
C VAL A 135 -2.21 8.58 135.50
N ASP A 136 -3.04 9.30 134.73
CA ASP A 136 -3.80 10.46 135.20
C ASP A 136 -4.84 10.09 136.28
N SER A 137 -5.35 8.85 136.25
CA SER A 137 -6.30 8.34 137.25
C SER A 137 -5.70 8.12 138.64
N GLY A 138 -4.36 8.15 138.77
CA GLY A 138 -3.66 8.04 140.05
C GLY A 138 -3.80 6.69 140.78
N SER A 139 -4.40 5.67 140.15
CA SER A 139 -4.69 4.38 140.79
C SER A 139 -3.54 3.36 140.72
N MET A 140 -2.40 3.71 140.11
CA MET A 140 -1.27 2.81 139.93
C MET A 140 -0.21 3.00 141.01
N LYS A 141 0.60 1.97 141.24
CA LYS A 141 1.77 2.10 142.12
C LYS A 141 2.82 2.99 141.43
N ILE A 142 3.58 3.78 142.20
CA ILE A 142 4.63 4.68 141.69
C ILE A 142 5.62 3.99 140.71
N VAL A 143 5.90 2.70 140.93
CA VAL A 143 6.77 1.90 140.04
C VAL A 143 6.10 1.62 138.69
N GLU A 144 4.80 1.33 138.69
CA GLU A 144 3.99 1.07 137.49
C GLU A 144 3.73 2.36 136.72
N GLU A 145 3.52 3.48 137.41
CA GLU A 145 3.38 4.82 136.80
C GLU A 145 4.65 5.25 136.07
N LYS A 146 5.81 5.09 136.70
CA LYS A 146 7.10 5.34 136.03
C LYS A 146 7.30 4.45 134.80
N LYS A 147 6.85 3.19 134.86
CA LYS A 147 6.92 2.26 133.74
C LYS A 147 5.97 2.68 132.61
N ALA A 148 4.71 3.04 132.91
CA ALA A 148 3.75 3.52 131.93
C ALA A 148 4.18 4.83 131.26
N LEU A 149 4.78 5.77 132.01
CA LEU A 149 5.37 6.99 131.45
C LEU A 149 6.57 6.70 130.52
N ALA A 150 7.41 5.72 130.88
CA ALA A 150 8.49 5.26 130.01
C ALA A 150 7.96 4.60 128.72
N ASP A 151 6.89 3.80 128.85
CA ASP A 151 6.21 3.15 127.73
C ASP A 151 5.54 4.19 126.82
N ILE A 152 4.85 5.21 127.34
CA ILE A 152 4.29 6.33 126.56
C ILE A 152 5.37 7.07 125.77
N SER A 153 6.53 7.33 126.38
CA SER A 153 7.67 7.96 125.69
C SER A 153 8.22 7.06 124.58
N SER A 154 8.30 5.75 124.82
CA SER A 154 8.71 4.74 123.82
C SER A 154 7.72 4.66 122.66
N LEU A 155 6.42 4.61 122.95
CA LEU A 155 5.34 4.58 121.96
C LEU A 155 5.30 5.84 121.11
N ASN A 156 5.48 7.02 121.69
CA ASN A 156 5.59 8.27 120.92
C ASN A 156 6.78 8.30 119.97
N LYS A 157 7.91 7.67 120.35
CA LYS A 157 9.05 7.48 119.43
C LYS A 157 8.71 6.48 118.33
N GLN A 158 8.03 5.38 118.65
CA GLN A 158 7.57 4.40 117.66
C GLN A 158 6.57 4.99 116.67
N LYS A 159 5.65 5.86 117.11
CA LYS A 159 4.70 6.58 116.25
C LYS A 159 5.39 7.33 115.13
N LYS A 160 6.48 8.05 115.44
CA LYS A 160 7.26 8.79 114.43
C LYS A 160 7.90 7.87 113.38
N ASN A 161 8.19 6.62 113.74
CA ASN A 161 8.75 5.64 112.80
C ASN A 161 7.70 5.16 111.75
N PHE A 162 6.40 5.25 112.03
CA PHE A 162 5.35 4.86 111.07
C PHE A 162 5.28 5.75 109.83
N ALA A 163 5.55 7.06 109.97
CA ALA A 163 5.68 7.95 108.82
C ALA A 163 6.80 7.49 107.85
N GLY A 164 7.86 6.87 108.39
CA GLY A 164 8.92 6.24 107.60
C GLY A 164 8.47 4.99 106.85
N PHE A 165 7.54 4.20 107.42
CA PHE A 165 6.96 3.03 106.72
C PHE A 165 6.06 3.44 105.56
N ASP A 166 5.23 4.47 105.73
CA ASP A 166 4.38 4.99 104.65
C ASP A 166 5.24 5.55 103.50
N GLN A 167 6.35 6.22 103.83
CA GLN A 167 7.31 6.69 102.82
C GLN A 167 8.03 5.52 102.12
N ALA A 168 8.37 4.46 102.85
CA ALA A 168 8.95 3.25 102.27
C ALA A 168 7.96 2.50 101.35
N GLU A 169 6.67 2.46 101.71
CA GLU A 169 5.62 1.86 100.88
C GLU A 169 5.37 2.65 99.60
N LYS A 170 5.35 4.00 99.68
CA LYS A 170 5.32 4.86 98.49
C LYS A 170 6.51 4.58 97.57
N GLY A 171 7.72 4.48 98.13
CA GLY A 171 8.91 4.13 97.34
C GLY A 171 8.84 2.74 96.67
N ILE A 172 8.24 1.76 97.34
CA ILE A 172 7.98 0.42 96.76
C ILE A 172 6.94 0.50 95.64
N ALA A 173 5.87 1.27 95.82
CA ALA A 173 4.85 1.48 94.80
C ALA A 173 5.42 2.18 93.56
N ASP A 174 6.26 3.20 93.75
CA ASP A 174 6.94 3.92 92.68
C ASP A 174 7.89 3.00 91.89
N LEU A 175 8.64 2.12 92.57
CA LEU A 175 9.49 1.12 91.91
C LEU A 175 8.67 0.11 91.11
N LYS A 176 7.54 -0.37 91.65
CA LYS A 176 6.61 -1.26 90.92
C LYS A 176 6.05 -0.58 89.69
N ALA A 177 5.66 0.69 89.80
CA ALA A 177 5.14 1.48 88.68
C ALA A 177 6.21 1.64 87.58
N LYS A 178 7.45 1.99 87.94
CA LYS A 178 8.57 2.09 86.99
C LYS A 178 8.88 0.77 86.27
N ILE A 179 8.85 -0.35 86.99
CA ILE A 179 9.04 -1.68 86.39
C ILE A 179 7.91 -2.00 85.41
N ALA A 180 6.66 -1.70 85.77
CA ALA A 180 5.51 -1.92 84.90
C ALA A 180 5.57 -1.07 83.63
N GLU A 181 6.00 0.20 83.74
CA GLU A 181 6.21 1.10 82.60
C GLU A 181 7.30 0.58 81.65
N LEU A 182 8.46 0.18 82.18
CA LEU A 182 9.54 -0.40 81.38
C LEU A 182 9.11 -1.72 80.72
N ARG A 183 8.34 -2.57 81.41
CA ARG A 183 7.77 -3.79 80.82
C ARG A 183 6.81 -3.49 79.68
N LYS A 184 5.99 -2.44 79.79
CA LYS A 184 5.09 -2.02 78.72
C LYS A 184 5.86 -1.52 77.49
N SER A 185 7.02 -0.87 77.70
CA SER A 185 7.87 -0.41 76.59
C SER A 185 8.52 -1.54 75.77
N LEU A 186 8.52 -2.78 76.29
CA LEU A 186 9.03 -3.96 75.59
C LEU A 186 8.03 -4.61 74.64
N ASP A 187 6.73 -4.32 74.79
CA ASP A 187 5.65 -4.82 73.94
C ASP A 187 5.45 -3.91 72.73
N ASP A 188 6.38 -3.99 71.79
CA ASP A 188 6.35 -3.22 70.54
C ASP A 188 5.65 -4.00 69.40
N PRO A 189 4.47 -3.54 68.92
CA PRO A 189 3.78 -4.16 67.78
C PRO A 189 4.59 -4.06 66.47
N GLU A 190 5.41 -3.02 66.31
CA GLU A 190 6.26 -2.87 65.12
C GLU A 190 7.32 -3.97 65.08
N ALA A 191 7.94 -4.31 66.21
CA ALA A 191 8.89 -5.42 66.30
C ALA A 191 8.26 -6.77 65.90
N LYS A 192 6.98 -7.01 66.24
CA LYS A 192 6.25 -8.22 65.81
C LYS A 192 5.99 -8.19 64.31
N ALA A 193 5.46 -7.09 63.78
CA ALA A 193 5.22 -6.92 62.35
C ALA A 193 6.50 -7.10 61.51
N MET A 194 7.64 -6.61 62.00
CA MET A 194 8.94 -6.79 61.36
C MET A 194 9.41 -8.25 61.38
N SER A 195 9.10 -9.00 62.43
CA SER A 195 9.37 -10.44 62.50
C SER A 195 8.50 -11.24 61.53
N ASP A 196 7.21 -10.90 61.44
CA ASP A 196 6.28 -11.54 60.50
C ASP A 196 6.71 -11.25 59.06
N ARG A 197 7.01 -9.98 58.74
CA ARG A 197 7.51 -9.57 57.43
C ARG A 197 8.83 -10.26 57.07
N TYR A 198 9.74 -10.44 58.03
CA TYR A 198 10.96 -11.23 57.83
C TYR A 198 10.64 -12.67 57.40
N SER A 199 9.71 -13.32 58.09
CA SER A 199 9.32 -14.71 57.78
C SER A 199 8.66 -14.83 56.41
N THR A 200 7.81 -13.86 56.04
CA THR A 200 7.17 -13.79 54.72
C THR A 200 8.20 -13.62 53.62
N ILE A 201 9.09 -12.64 53.72
CA ILE A 201 10.13 -12.39 52.71
C ILE A 201 11.07 -13.61 52.59
N GLN A 202 11.43 -14.24 53.71
CA GLN A 202 12.25 -15.45 53.68
C GLN A 202 11.55 -16.58 52.93
N SER A 203 10.25 -16.81 53.18
CA SER A 203 9.47 -17.81 52.46
C SER A 203 9.33 -17.50 50.96
N GLU A 204 9.17 -16.23 50.58
CA GLU A 204 9.13 -15.79 49.17
C GLU A 204 10.48 -16.03 48.48
N LEU A 205 11.59 -15.69 49.15
CA LEU A 205 12.94 -15.93 48.63
C LEU A 205 13.24 -17.43 48.47
N ASP A 206 12.80 -18.26 49.42
CA ASP A 206 12.97 -19.71 49.35
C ASP A 206 12.09 -20.34 48.25
N ALA A 207 10.88 -19.84 48.04
CA ALA A 207 10.02 -20.24 46.91
C ALA A 207 10.64 -19.87 45.56
N ILE A 208 11.09 -18.62 45.39
CA ILE A 208 11.79 -18.16 44.18
C ILE A 208 13.03 -19.01 43.92
N LYS A 209 13.78 -19.36 44.96
CA LYS A 209 14.96 -20.22 44.83
C LYS A 209 14.58 -21.65 44.44
N GLY A 210 13.52 -22.22 45.03
CA GLY A 210 13.00 -23.54 44.65
C GLY A 210 12.59 -23.59 43.18
N GLU A 211 11.85 -22.60 42.71
CA GLU A 211 11.48 -22.45 41.30
C GLU A 211 12.71 -22.34 40.39
N GLN A 212 13.71 -21.54 40.79
CA GLN A 212 14.97 -21.42 40.04
C GLN A 212 15.73 -22.74 39.98
N ASP A 213 15.84 -23.48 41.09
CA ASP A 213 16.57 -24.75 41.16
C ASP A 213 15.87 -25.85 40.34
N GLU A 214 14.55 -25.93 40.35
CA GLU A 214 13.77 -26.82 39.48
C GLU A 214 13.94 -26.45 38.01
N ALA A 215 13.78 -25.17 37.69
CA ALA A 215 13.93 -24.67 36.33
C ALA A 215 15.37 -24.90 35.82
N TYR A 216 16.38 -24.71 36.67
CA TYR A 216 17.79 -24.97 36.36
C TYR A 216 18.08 -26.45 36.08
N LYS A 217 17.50 -27.39 36.86
CA LYS A 217 17.59 -28.83 36.57
C LYS A 217 17.00 -29.17 35.20
N SER A 218 15.91 -28.51 34.82
CA SER A 218 15.29 -28.65 33.50
C SER A 218 15.95 -27.79 32.39
N LEU A 219 16.96 -26.97 32.70
CA LEU A 219 17.48 -25.98 31.75
C LEU A 219 18.06 -26.62 30.48
N ASN A 220 18.77 -27.74 30.62
CA ASN A 220 19.30 -28.45 29.46
C ASN A 220 18.17 -29.01 28.58
N SER A 221 17.15 -29.63 29.16
CA SER A 221 16.00 -30.12 28.38
C SER A 221 15.20 -28.97 27.74
N LEU A 222 15.02 -27.85 28.45
CA LEU A 222 14.37 -26.66 27.91
C LEU A 222 15.18 -26.06 26.75
N ARG A 223 16.52 -26.06 26.81
CA ARG A 223 17.39 -25.60 25.72
C ARG A 223 17.30 -26.51 24.49
N ASP A 224 17.20 -27.83 24.68
CA ASP A 224 17.00 -28.79 23.61
C ASP A 224 15.63 -28.62 22.96
N GLU A 225 14.57 -28.48 23.77
CA GLU A 225 13.22 -28.15 23.32
C GLU A 225 13.18 -26.82 22.55
N ARG A 226 13.94 -25.81 22.99
CA ARG A 226 14.03 -24.51 22.30
C ARG A 226 14.66 -24.67 20.94
N THR A 227 15.70 -25.48 20.84
CA THR A 227 16.35 -25.77 19.55
C THR A 227 15.38 -26.48 18.61
N LYS A 228 14.63 -27.47 19.12
CA LYS A 228 13.58 -28.16 18.35
C LYS A 228 12.47 -27.21 17.88
N LEU A 229 11.87 -26.44 18.79
CA LEU A 229 10.81 -25.47 18.45
C LEU A 229 11.29 -24.36 17.51
N ARG A 230 12.55 -23.92 17.63
CA ARG A 230 13.14 -22.96 16.70
C ARG A 230 13.28 -23.57 15.30
N ASN A 231 13.71 -24.81 15.20
CA ASN A 231 13.79 -25.52 13.92
C ASN A 231 12.39 -25.73 13.31
N GLU A 232 11.39 -26.09 14.11
CA GLU A 232 9.99 -26.19 13.67
C GLU A 232 9.44 -24.84 13.18
N GLN A 233 9.68 -23.76 13.93
CA GLN A 233 9.26 -22.41 13.56
C GLN A 233 9.93 -21.97 12.26
N GLN A 234 11.23 -22.23 12.10
CA GLN A 234 11.96 -21.94 10.87
C GLN A 234 11.42 -22.76 9.70
N ALA A 235 11.13 -24.05 9.88
CA ALA A 235 10.52 -24.90 8.85
C ALA A 235 9.15 -24.36 8.42
N LYS A 236 8.29 -24.00 9.37
CA LYS A 236 6.97 -23.40 9.09
C LYS A 236 7.06 -22.05 8.40
N TRP A 237 8.05 -21.23 8.76
CA TRP A 237 8.31 -19.96 8.08
C TRP A 237 8.79 -20.18 6.64
N THR A 238 9.71 -21.12 6.42
CA THR A 238 10.16 -21.50 5.08
C THR A 238 9.00 -22.05 4.24
N GLU A 239 8.16 -22.94 4.78
CA GLU A 239 6.94 -23.43 4.10
C GLU A 239 5.98 -22.29 3.73
N LEU A 240 5.78 -21.32 4.64
CA LEU A 240 4.94 -20.15 4.39
C LEU A 240 5.51 -19.29 3.27
N LYS A 241 6.83 -19.06 3.29
CA LYS A 241 7.54 -18.29 2.27
C LYS A 241 7.46 -18.98 0.91
N GLU A 242 7.79 -20.26 0.83
CA GLU A 242 7.68 -21.05 -0.39
C GLU A 242 6.26 -21.10 -0.95
N PHE A 243 5.25 -21.17 -0.07
CA PHE A 243 3.84 -21.11 -0.49
C PHE A 243 3.48 -19.76 -1.13
N LYS A 244 3.95 -18.65 -0.53
CA LYS A 244 3.81 -17.30 -1.10
C LYS A 244 4.56 -17.20 -2.43
N ASP A 245 5.80 -17.62 -2.47
CA ASP A 245 6.67 -17.53 -3.65
C ASP A 245 6.08 -18.33 -4.82
N LYS A 246 5.68 -19.58 -4.61
CA LYS A 246 5.02 -20.43 -5.64
C LYS A 246 3.78 -19.76 -6.23
N TYR A 247 2.93 -19.17 -5.41
CA TYR A 247 1.73 -18.48 -5.88
C TYR A 247 2.07 -17.25 -6.74
N PHE A 248 3.02 -16.42 -6.30
CA PHE A 248 3.43 -15.23 -7.06
C PHE A 248 4.24 -15.56 -8.31
N GLU A 249 5.01 -16.64 -8.31
CA GLU A 249 5.69 -17.18 -9.49
C GLU A 249 4.68 -17.62 -10.55
N GLN A 250 3.68 -18.41 -10.17
CA GLN A 250 2.61 -18.81 -11.09
C GLN A 250 1.82 -17.59 -11.61
N LYS A 251 1.55 -16.60 -10.75
CA LYS A 251 0.87 -15.35 -11.16
C LYS A 251 1.73 -14.53 -12.14
N ARG A 252 3.05 -14.50 -11.94
CA ARG A 252 3.99 -13.84 -12.84
C ARG A 252 4.08 -14.58 -14.18
N ALA A 253 4.16 -15.91 -14.15
CA ALA A 253 4.16 -16.74 -15.36
C ALA A 253 2.88 -16.54 -16.19
N PHE A 254 1.72 -16.53 -15.54
CA PHE A 254 0.44 -16.24 -16.19
C PHE A 254 0.39 -14.83 -16.80
N ARG A 255 0.86 -13.81 -16.07
CA ARG A 255 0.94 -12.43 -16.60
C ARG A 255 1.87 -12.33 -17.80
N ASN A 256 3.05 -12.96 -17.75
CA ASN A 256 4.01 -12.94 -18.84
C ASN A 256 3.42 -13.60 -20.09
N TYR A 257 2.75 -14.74 -19.92
CA TYR A 257 2.02 -15.41 -20.99
C TYR A 257 0.95 -14.50 -21.62
N GLU A 258 0.12 -13.82 -20.82
CA GLU A 258 -0.90 -12.90 -21.34
C GLU A 258 -0.29 -11.72 -22.11
N GLN A 259 0.83 -11.17 -21.61
CA GLN A 259 1.55 -10.11 -22.30
C GLN A 259 2.15 -10.57 -23.63
N GLU A 260 2.74 -11.76 -23.68
CA GLU A 260 3.30 -12.34 -24.90
C GLU A 260 2.19 -12.66 -25.91
N ALA A 261 1.09 -13.27 -25.48
CA ALA A 261 -0.07 -13.53 -26.32
C ALA A 261 -0.68 -12.24 -26.88
N TYR A 262 -0.76 -11.18 -26.07
CA TYR A 262 -1.21 -9.86 -26.50
C TYR A 262 -0.27 -9.23 -27.53
N LYS A 263 1.06 -9.29 -27.31
CA LYS A 263 2.06 -8.80 -28.25
C LYS A 263 1.95 -9.51 -29.60
N VAL A 264 1.88 -10.84 -29.62
CA VAL A 264 1.73 -11.62 -30.86
C VAL A 264 0.44 -11.26 -31.60
N ARG A 265 -0.67 -11.10 -30.88
CA ARG A 265 -1.94 -10.67 -31.49
C ARG A 265 -1.84 -9.27 -32.07
N ARG A 266 -1.22 -8.34 -31.35
CA ARG A 266 -1.03 -6.96 -31.81
C ARG A 266 -0.12 -6.90 -33.02
N GLU A 267 1.01 -7.60 -33.00
CA GLU A 267 1.93 -7.69 -34.13
C GLU A 267 1.26 -8.27 -35.37
N ARG A 268 0.41 -9.30 -35.20
CA ARG A 268 -0.40 -9.84 -36.29
C ARG A 268 -1.39 -8.81 -36.84
N GLN A 269 -2.11 -8.11 -35.98
CA GLN A 269 -3.06 -7.06 -36.39
C GLN A 269 -2.36 -5.89 -37.09
N ASP A 270 -1.22 -5.45 -36.56
CA ASP A 270 -0.41 -4.39 -37.14
C ASP A 270 0.18 -4.83 -38.50
N ALA A 271 0.60 -6.09 -38.64
CA ALA A 271 1.06 -6.65 -39.91
C ALA A 271 -0.06 -6.77 -40.95
N GLU A 272 -1.24 -7.27 -40.55
CA GLU A 272 -2.43 -7.34 -41.41
C GLU A 272 -2.88 -5.94 -41.86
N ARG A 273 -2.86 -4.95 -40.95
CA ARG A 273 -3.16 -3.55 -41.24
C ARG A 273 -2.15 -2.93 -42.20
N LYS A 274 -0.85 -3.09 -41.95
CA LYS A 274 0.21 -2.61 -42.84
C LYS A 274 0.12 -3.24 -44.23
N ALA A 275 -0.18 -4.54 -44.31
CA ALA A 275 -0.37 -5.23 -45.58
C ALA A 275 -1.61 -4.71 -46.33
N TYR A 276 -2.71 -4.43 -45.62
CA TYR A 276 -3.92 -3.84 -46.21
C TYR A 276 -3.68 -2.42 -46.70
N GLU A 277 -3.05 -1.57 -45.89
CA GLU A 277 -2.69 -0.19 -46.24
C GLU A 277 -1.74 -0.16 -47.45
N ALA A 278 -0.70 -1.03 -47.46
CA ALA A 278 0.20 -1.16 -48.60
C ALA A 278 -0.52 -1.65 -49.87
N LYS A 279 -1.50 -2.57 -49.74
CA LYS A 279 -2.29 -3.03 -50.89
C LYS A 279 -3.20 -1.91 -51.42
N LYS A 280 -3.94 -1.23 -50.54
CA LYS A 280 -4.78 -0.07 -50.88
C LYS A 280 -3.97 1.02 -51.59
N ARG A 281 -2.76 1.29 -51.10
CA ARG A 281 -1.85 2.25 -51.70
C ARG A 281 -1.44 1.84 -53.11
N ARG A 282 -1.04 0.58 -53.31
CA ARG A 282 -0.72 0.05 -54.65
C ARG A 282 -1.92 0.15 -55.58
N GLU A 283 -3.11 -0.24 -55.13
CA GLU A 283 -4.35 -0.10 -55.92
C GLU A 283 -4.62 1.36 -56.32
N ILE A 284 -4.38 2.34 -55.44
CA ILE A 284 -4.53 3.77 -55.76
C ILE A 284 -3.45 4.25 -56.75
N ALA A 285 -2.20 3.82 -56.55
CA ALA A 285 -1.10 4.16 -57.46
C ALA A 285 -1.32 3.56 -58.86
N ASP A 286 -1.72 2.29 -58.93
CA ASP A 286 -2.06 1.60 -60.16
C ASP A 286 -3.23 2.28 -60.86
N ALA A 287 -4.30 2.65 -60.14
CA ALA A 287 -5.42 3.39 -60.70
C ALA A 287 -5.02 4.76 -61.28
N LYS A 288 -4.13 5.50 -60.60
CA LYS A 288 -3.59 6.77 -61.10
C LYS A 288 -2.73 6.59 -62.37
N LEU A 289 -1.97 5.50 -62.45
CA LEU A 289 -1.21 5.17 -63.67
C LEU A 289 -2.14 4.76 -64.82
N GLU A 290 -3.17 3.96 -64.54
CA GLU A 290 -4.16 3.56 -65.53
C GLU A 290 -4.90 4.79 -66.08
N GLU A 291 -5.38 5.69 -65.22
CA GLU A 291 -6.02 6.95 -65.62
C GLU A 291 -5.08 7.83 -66.46
N ALA A 292 -3.82 7.98 -66.04
CA ALA A 292 -2.83 8.76 -66.79
C ALA A 292 -2.40 8.10 -68.12
N SER A 293 -2.54 6.77 -68.23
CA SER A 293 -2.25 6.01 -69.45
C SER A 293 -3.37 6.09 -70.49
N ALA A 294 -4.55 6.62 -70.14
CA ALA A 294 -5.61 6.89 -71.08
C ALA A 294 -5.09 7.86 -72.16
N PRO A 295 -5.30 7.59 -73.47
CA PRO A 295 -4.77 8.45 -74.51
C PRO A 295 -5.26 9.89 -74.33
N ALA A 296 -4.33 10.85 -74.33
CA ALA A 296 -4.64 12.26 -74.23
C ALA A 296 -5.53 12.71 -75.40
N TYR A 297 -6.35 13.73 -75.17
CA TYR A 297 -7.29 14.25 -76.17
C TYR A 297 -8.39 13.28 -76.63
N THR A 298 -8.66 12.19 -75.91
CA THR A 298 -9.69 11.22 -76.32
C THR A 298 -11.08 11.84 -76.36
N GLU A 299 -11.46 12.65 -75.37
CA GLU A 299 -12.75 13.34 -75.35
C GLU A 299 -12.86 14.37 -76.47
N GLU A 300 -11.80 15.15 -76.71
CA GLU A 300 -11.72 16.18 -77.74
C GLU A 300 -11.69 15.59 -79.15
N ILE A 301 -10.97 14.47 -79.36
CA ILE A 301 -10.95 13.73 -80.64
C ILE A 301 -12.31 13.12 -80.92
N VAL A 302 -12.95 12.47 -79.93
CA VAL A 302 -14.29 11.88 -80.11
C VAL A 302 -15.33 12.96 -80.38
N THR A 303 -15.23 14.11 -79.71
CA THR A 303 -16.13 15.25 -79.91
C THR A 303 -15.89 15.91 -81.27
N ALA A 304 -14.64 16.10 -81.70
CA ALA A 304 -14.31 16.61 -83.04
C ALA A 304 -14.77 15.65 -84.15
N GLU A 305 -14.57 14.35 -83.99
CA GLU A 305 -15.08 13.34 -84.93
C GLU A 305 -16.62 13.30 -84.95
N GLY A 306 -17.27 13.51 -83.81
CA GLY A 306 -18.72 13.65 -83.70
C GLY A 306 -19.25 14.90 -84.40
N LEU A 307 -18.59 16.04 -84.23
CA LEU A 307 -18.91 17.31 -84.87
C LEU A 307 -18.64 17.26 -86.38
N ILE A 308 -17.51 16.68 -86.82
CA ILE A 308 -17.23 16.47 -88.24
C ILE A 308 -18.30 15.57 -88.86
N ARG A 309 -18.73 14.49 -88.19
CA ARG A 309 -19.85 13.66 -88.66
C ARG A 309 -21.19 14.40 -88.70
N TYR A 310 -21.40 15.36 -87.79
CA TYR A 310 -22.62 16.17 -87.74
C TYR A 310 -22.67 17.22 -88.87
N PHE A 311 -21.54 17.85 -89.19
CA PHE A 311 -21.43 18.89 -90.22
C PHE A 311 -21.13 18.34 -91.63
N ASP A 312 -20.39 17.23 -91.72
CA ASP A 312 -20.05 16.53 -92.96
C ASP A 312 -20.16 15.00 -92.74
N PRO A 313 -21.36 14.43 -92.91
CA PRO A 313 -21.58 12.99 -92.74
C PRO A 313 -20.84 12.13 -93.77
N SER A 314 -20.20 12.72 -94.79
CA SER A 314 -19.42 12.02 -95.82
C SER A 314 -17.90 12.08 -95.60
N ALA A 315 -17.39 12.92 -94.70
CA ALA A 315 -15.95 13.14 -94.49
C ALA A 315 -15.25 12.07 -93.66
N LEU A 316 -15.98 11.24 -92.91
CA LEU A 316 -15.40 10.22 -92.05
C LEU A 316 -16.05 8.85 -92.34
N PRO A 317 -15.28 7.74 -92.25
CA PRO A 317 -15.86 6.41 -92.35
C PRO A 317 -16.94 6.24 -91.26
N ALA A 318 -18.03 5.58 -91.62
CA ALA A 318 -19.15 5.28 -90.73
C ALA A 318 -18.60 4.72 -89.40
N LYS A 319 -19.00 5.32 -88.27
CA LYS A 319 -18.66 4.76 -86.97
C LYS A 319 -19.28 3.37 -86.93
N GLU A 320 -18.47 2.32 -86.91
CA GLU A 320 -19.01 1.00 -86.57
C GLU A 320 -19.63 1.14 -85.19
N THR A 321 -20.96 1.04 -85.13
CA THR A 321 -21.68 0.83 -83.90
C THR A 321 -21.27 -0.55 -83.41
N ASN A 322 -20.15 -0.62 -82.68
CA ASN A 322 -19.71 -1.83 -82.03
C ASN A 322 -20.88 -2.38 -81.23
N GLY A 323 -21.34 -3.54 -81.67
CA GLY A 323 -22.52 -4.21 -81.18
C GLY A 323 -22.43 -4.49 -79.69
N THR A 324 -23.61 -4.57 -79.07
CA THR A 324 -23.91 -5.37 -77.88
C THR A 324 -22.77 -5.45 -76.88
N SER A 325 -22.78 -4.53 -75.91
CA SER A 325 -21.86 -4.53 -74.78
C SER A 325 -21.62 -5.93 -74.23
N LYS A 326 -20.35 -6.35 -74.17
CA LYS A 326 -19.92 -7.53 -73.39
C LYS A 326 -20.11 -7.36 -71.87
N PHE A 327 -20.85 -6.34 -71.45
CA PHE A 327 -21.34 -6.08 -70.09
C PHE A 327 -22.83 -6.40 -69.93
N ALA A 328 -23.46 -7.08 -70.90
CA ALA A 328 -24.78 -7.67 -70.69
C ALA A 328 -24.67 -8.72 -69.57
N ALA A 329 -25.34 -8.43 -68.45
CA ALA A 329 -25.34 -9.24 -67.24
C ALA A 329 -25.61 -10.72 -67.55
N GLN A 330 -24.61 -11.58 -67.31
CA GLN A 330 -24.87 -13.01 -67.23
C GLN A 330 -25.69 -13.27 -65.96
N ALA A 331 -26.95 -13.62 -66.17
CA ALA A 331 -27.82 -14.12 -65.14
C ALA A 331 -27.26 -15.43 -64.55
N GLY A 332 -27.11 -15.46 -63.22
CA GLY A 332 -27.24 -16.66 -62.40
C GLY A 332 -26.06 -17.63 -62.39
N ARG A 333 -25.16 -17.47 -61.41
CA ARG A 333 -24.50 -18.63 -60.79
C ARG A 333 -25.41 -19.05 -59.63
N SER A 334 -26.08 -20.19 -59.75
CA SER A 334 -26.83 -20.80 -58.66
C SER A 334 -25.88 -21.08 -57.50
N THR A 335 -26.09 -20.40 -56.37
CA THR A 335 -25.46 -20.80 -55.11
C THR A 335 -26.16 -22.06 -54.61
N ASP A 336 -25.36 -23.11 -54.43
CA ASP A 336 -25.78 -24.36 -53.82
C ASP A 336 -26.10 -24.11 -52.34
N ASP A 337 -27.40 -24.10 -52.00
CA ASP A 337 -27.94 -23.91 -50.65
C ASP A 337 -27.81 -25.17 -49.76
N SER A 338 -26.99 -26.14 -50.15
CA SER A 338 -26.81 -27.40 -49.41
C SER A 338 -25.86 -27.30 -48.20
N ALA A 339 -25.28 -26.13 -47.91
CA ALA A 339 -24.30 -25.95 -46.83
C ALA A 339 -24.83 -25.30 -45.52
N PHE A 340 -26.11 -24.89 -45.45
CA PHE A 340 -26.68 -24.21 -44.27
C PHE A 340 -27.84 -24.95 -43.60
N LYS A 341 -27.77 -26.29 -43.57
CA LYS A 341 -28.71 -27.11 -42.81
C LYS A 341 -28.34 -27.10 -41.31
N GLY A 342 -28.79 -26.10 -40.56
CA GLY A 342 -28.75 -26.16 -39.09
C GLY A 342 -28.57 -24.87 -38.30
N MET A 343 -28.50 -23.68 -38.92
CA MET A 343 -28.40 -22.43 -38.16
C MET A 343 -29.65 -21.56 -38.36
N LYS A 344 -30.46 -21.48 -37.30
CA LYS A 344 -31.64 -20.61 -37.18
C LYS A 344 -31.18 -19.15 -37.28
N VAL A 345 -31.34 -18.54 -38.45
CA VAL A 345 -31.17 -17.10 -38.63
C VAL A 345 -32.28 -16.42 -37.84
N VAL A 346 -31.91 -15.86 -36.69
CA VAL A 346 -32.78 -14.97 -35.91
C VAL A 346 -32.93 -13.70 -36.74
N LYS A 347 -34.13 -13.52 -37.29
CA LYS A 347 -34.58 -12.30 -37.94
C LYS A 347 -34.50 -11.18 -36.91
N LYS A 348 -33.50 -10.30 -37.05
CA LYS A 348 -33.44 -9.06 -36.31
C LYS A 348 -34.37 -8.10 -37.04
N GLU A 349 -35.46 -7.72 -36.38
CA GLU A 349 -36.29 -6.60 -36.78
C GLU A 349 -35.40 -5.36 -36.71
N GLU A 350 -35.04 -4.82 -37.88
CA GLU A 350 -34.56 -3.46 -37.98
C GLU A 350 -35.80 -2.58 -37.90
N GLU A 351 -35.94 -1.89 -36.77
CA GLU A 351 -36.88 -0.80 -36.61
C GLU A 351 -36.54 0.29 -37.62
N ASP A 352 -37.48 0.52 -38.54
CA ASP A 352 -37.58 1.65 -39.44
C ASP A 352 -37.54 2.98 -38.65
N TYR A 353 -36.34 3.46 -38.36
CA TYR A 353 -36.08 4.82 -37.90
C TYR A 353 -35.61 5.70 -39.07
N PHE A 354 -36.45 5.86 -40.10
CA PHE A 354 -36.44 7.05 -40.96
C PHE A 354 -37.71 7.13 -41.83
N ALA A 355 -38.82 7.55 -41.22
CA ALA A 355 -40.00 7.98 -41.95
C ALA A 355 -39.73 9.34 -42.61
N GLY A 356 -39.51 9.35 -43.93
CA GLY A 356 -39.28 10.55 -44.72
C GLY A 356 -39.91 10.46 -46.12
N SER A 357 -41.23 10.63 -46.16
CA SER A 357 -42.02 11.28 -47.23
C SER A 357 -41.51 11.18 -48.69
N GLY A 358 -42.30 10.54 -49.58
CA GLY A 358 -42.19 10.82 -51.01
C GLY A 358 -42.88 9.84 -51.95
N SER A 359 -44.21 9.84 -51.93
CA SER A 359 -45.10 9.02 -52.78
C SER A 359 -44.80 9.07 -54.29
N GLY A 360 -44.76 7.89 -54.92
CA GLY A 360 -44.83 7.77 -56.38
C GLY A 360 -46.21 8.08 -56.96
N LYS A 361 -46.25 8.55 -58.22
CA LYS A 361 -47.48 8.63 -59.03
C LYS A 361 -47.25 8.29 -60.51
N LYS A 362 -47.48 7.00 -60.79
CA LYS A 362 -48.09 6.34 -61.97
C LYS A 362 -48.67 7.25 -63.09
N GLY A 363 -48.17 7.07 -64.33
CA GLY A 363 -48.97 6.51 -65.42
C GLY A 363 -49.38 7.35 -66.66
N LYS A 364 -49.03 6.78 -67.85
CA LYS A 364 -49.83 6.54 -69.08
C LYS A 364 -49.94 7.58 -70.24
N LYS A 365 -49.28 7.19 -71.35
CA LYS A 365 -49.74 6.91 -72.74
C LYS A 365 -50.35 7.98 -73.67
N ASN A 366 -49.81 7.93 -74.90
CA ASN A 366 -50.34 8.27 -76.24
C ASN A 366 -50.48 9.77 -76.57
N LYS A 367 -50.13 10.26 -77.77
CA LYS A 367 -50.58 9.80 -79.09
C LYS A 367 -49.75 10.42 -80.24
N LYS A 368 -49.72 9.68 -81.36
CA LYS A 368 -49.13 9.99 -82.69
C LYS A 368 -49.73 11.22 -83.41
N ASN A 369 -48.96 11.62 -84.44
CA ASN A 369 -49.26 12.44 -85.63
C ASN A 369 -49.23 13.95 -85.39
N LYS A 370 -48.60 14.76 -86.25
CA LYS A 370 -48.73 14.76 -87.71
C LYS A 370 -47.60 15.57 -88.38
N GLU A 371 -47.20 15.15 -89.57
CA GLU A 371 -46.44 15.93 -90.56
C GLU A 371 -47.12 17.23 -91.00
N SER A 372 -46.35 18.00 -91.79
CA SER A 372 -46.62 19.23 -92.55
C SER A 372 -46.20 20.51 -91.82
N ALA A 373 -45.49 21.48 -92.41
CA ALA A 373 -44.89 21.63 -93.74
C ALA A 373 -43.85 22.78 -93.72
N ALA A 374 -42.93 22.74 -94.69
CA ALA A 374 -42.30 23.83 -95.43
C ALA A 374 -41.87 25.16 -94.74
N ALA A 375 -40.54 25.36 -94.77
CA ALA A 375 -39.81 26.57 -95.16
C ALA A 375 -39.90 27.86 -94.32
N SER A 376 -38.81 28.13 -93.58
CA SER A 376 -38.10 29.42 -93.64
C SER A 376 -36.64 29.20 -93.23
N SER A 377 -35.72 29.57 -94.11
CA SER A 377 -34.26 29.45 -93.98
C SER A 377 -33.70 30.27 -92.81
N GLY A 378 -33.54 29.63 -91.66
CA GLY A 378 -32.74 30.11 -90.53
C GLY A 378 -31.87 28.95 -90.01
N PHE A 379 -30.55 29.15 -89.99
CA PHE A 379 -29.59 28.14 -89.56
C PHE A 379 -29.76 27.86 -88.05
N ASN A 380 -30.16 26.64 -87.65
CA ASN A 380 -30.48 26.30 -86.27
C ASN A 380 -29.58 25.15 -85.78
N LEU A 381 -28.57 25.49 -84.97
CA LEU A 381 -27.67 24.53 -84.33
C LEU A 381 -28.19 24.15 -82.94
N SER A 382 -28.06 22.88 -82.57
CA SER A 382 -28.42 22.43 -81.22
C SER A 382 -27.45 23.01 -80.18
N ILE A 383 -27.97 23.42 -79.02
CA ILE A 383 -27.19 24.04 -77.94
C ILE A 383 -25.98 23.18 -77.52
N GLY A 384 -26.12 21.85 -77.55
CA GLY A 384 -25.04 20.91 -77.24
C GLY A 384 -23.95 20.85 -78.31
N VAL A 385 -24.27 21.05 -79.59
CA VAL A 385 -23.27 21.16 -80.67
C VAL A 385 -22.49 22.46 -80.56
N ILE A 386 -23.16 23.54 -80.13
CA ILE A 386 -22.51 24.83 -79.86
C ILE A 386 -21.57 24.71 -78.64
N GLU A 387 -21.99 24.04 -77.58
CA GLU A 387 -21.16 23.77 -76.39
C GLU A 387 -19.95 22.90 -76.72
N GLN A 388 -20.11 21.86 -77.54
CA GLN A 388 -19.02 21.01 -78.01
C GLN A 388 -18.04 21.74 -78.93
N LEU A 389 -18.53 22.64 -79.80
CA LEU A 389 -17.68 23.52 -80.60
C LEU A 389 -16.91 24.51 -79.73
N ALA A 390 -17.56 25.07 -78.71
CA ALA A 390 -16.93 25.96 -77.73
C ALA A 390 -15.87 25.23 -76.89
N GLN A 391 -16.13 23.99 -76.46
CA GLN A 391 -15.18 23.14 -75.73
C GLN A 391 -13.90 22.88 -76.55
N ILE A 392 -14.04 22.82 -77.88
CA ILE A 392 -12.96 22.64 -78.86
C ILE A 392 -12.39 23.99 -79.35
N ASN A 393 -12.88 25.12 -78.85
CA ASN A 393 -12.52 26.48 -79.25
C ASN A 393 -12.69 26.74 -80.77
N VAL A 394 -13.72 26.18 -81.39
CA VAL A 394 -14.10 26.46 -82.78
C VAL A 394 -15.37 27.31 -82.76
N GLU A 395 -15.34 28.42 -83.49
CA GLU A 395 -16.47 29.33 -83.58
C GLU A 395 -17.67 28.66 -84.28
N ALA A 396 -18.86 28.83 -83.72
CA ALA A 396 -20.07 28.26 -84.30
C ALA A 396 -20.36 28.94 -85.65
N PRO A 397 -20.67 28.17 -86.72
CA PRO A 397 -20.99 28.77 -88.01
C PRO A 397 -22.24 29.65 -87.87
N ALA A 398 -22.18 30.89 -88.34
CA ALA A 398 -23.33 31.81 -88.31
C ALA A 398 -24.30 31.53 -89.47
N SER A 399 -23.82 30.87 -90.52
CA SER A 399 -24.59 30.54 -91.72
C SER A 399 -24.14 29.22 -92.36
N GLN A 400 -25.00 28.63 -93.21
CA GLN A 400 -24.71 27.36 -93.91
C GLN A 400 -23.43 27.42 -94.77
N SER A 401 -23.05 28.61 -95.25
CA SER A 401 -21.83 28.83 -96.03
C SER A 401 -20.54 28.74 -95.21
N ASP A 402 -20.61 28.87 -93.89
CA ASP A 402 -19.43 28.84 -93.01
C ASP A 402 -19.07 27.41 -92.55
N ILE A 403 -19.97 26.45 -92.79
CA ILE A 403 -19.80 25.05 -92.39
C ILE A 403 -18.53 24.42 -92.97
N PRO A 404 -18.19 24.57 -94.27
CA PRO A 404 -16.95 24.01 -94.81
C PRO A 404 -15.71 24.57 -94.12
N GLY A 405 -15.70 25.87 -93.79
CA GLY A 405 -14.60 26.50 -93.05
C GLY A 405 -14.48 26.00 -91.61
N VAL A 406 -15.60 25.69 -90.96
CA VAL A 406 -15.64 25.07 -89.62
C VAL A 406 -15.18 23.62 -89.67
N VAL A 407 -15.56 22.85 -90.69
CA VAL A 407 -15.12 21.46 -90.89
C VAL A 407 -13.61 21.38 -91.13
N GLU A 408 -13.04 22.28 -91.93
CA GLU A 408 -11.58 22.33 -92.14
C GLU A 408 -10.83 22.69 -90.84
N LYS A 409 -11.33 23.67 -90.07
CA LYS A 409 -10.77 23.98 -88.73
C LYS A 409 -10.88 22.81 -87.75
N LEU A 410 -11.96 22.03 -87.81
CA LEU A 410 -12.15 20.82 -87.01
C LEU A 410 -11.20 19.70 -87.43
N LYS A 411 -10.96 19.51 -88.74
CA LYS A 411 -9.98 18.55 -89.26
C LYS A 411 -8.56 18.94 -88.89
N GLU A 412 -8.20 20.21 -89.02
CA GLU A 412 -6.89 20.74 -88.61
C GLU A 412 -6.66 20.49 -87.12
N LYS A 413 -7.62 20.82 -86.25
CA LYS A 413 -7.52 20.54 -84.82
C LYS A 413 -7.46 19.04 -84.51
N LEU A 414 -8.27 18.23 -85.17
CA LEU A 414 -8.23 16.77 -85.04
C LEU A 414 -6.84 16.20 -85.43
N GLU A 415 -6.22 16.69 -86.49
CA GLU A 415 -4.86 16.30 -86.84
C GLU A 415 -3.83 16.75 -85.81
N THR A 416 -3.94 17.99 -85.30
CA THR A 416 -3.02 18.47 -84.26
C THR A 416 -3.14 17.64 -82.99
N TRP A 417 -4.36 17.29 -82.57
CA TRP A 417 -4.58 16.43 -81.40
C TRP A 417 -4.11 15.00 -81.62
N LYS A 418 -4.32 14.41 -82.81
CA LYS A 418 -3.79 13.07 -83.12
C LYS A 418 -2.26 13.04 -83.15
N LYS A 419 -1.61 14.10 -83.63
CA LYS A 419 -0.14 14.24 -83.64
C LYS A 419 0.42 14.47 -82.23
N ASP A 420 -0.23 15.31 -81.43
CA ASP A 420 0.19 15.61 -80.04
C ASP A 420 -0.25 14.57 -79.00
N GLN A 421 -1.18 13.67 -79.35
CA GLN A 421 -1.75 12.68 -78.44
C GLN A 421 -0.68 11.80 -77.80
N SER A 422 0.28 11.28 -78.56
CA SER A 422 1.36 10.44 -78.03
C SER A 422 2.25 11.22 -77.07
N ARG A 423 2.65 12.44 -77.43
CA ARG A 423 3.48 13.33 -76.61
C ARG A 423 2.80 13.68 -75.29
N LYS A 424 1.54 14.09 -75.31
CA LYS A 424 0.83 14.49 -74.08
C LYS A 424 0.38 13.31 -73.23
N THR A 425 0.12 12.15 -73.83
CA THR A 425 -0.07 10.90 -73.06
C THR A 425 1.21 10.55 -72.31
N GLN A 426 2.38 10.66 -72.96
CA GLN A 426 3.66 10.41 -72.30
C GLN A 426 3.94 11.43 -71.18
N GLU A 427 3.69 12.72 -71.42
CA GLU A 427 3.82 13.76 -70.38
C GLU A 427 2.87 13.54 -69.19
N ASN A 428 1.64 13.05 -69.43
CA ASN A 428 0.68 12.73 -68.37
C ASN A 428 1.12 11.50 -67.57
N ILE A 429 1.59 10.44 -68.24
CA ILE A 429 2.18 9.26 -67.59
C ILE A 429 3.38 9.67 -66.73
N ASP A 430 4.27 10.53 -67.24
CA ASP A 430 5.45 10.97 -66.51
C ASP A 430 5.10 11.87 -65.32
N LYS A 431 4.07 12.71 -65.44
CA LYS A 431 3.53 13.50 -64.31
C LYS A 431 2.90 12.60 -63.25
N ALA A 432 2.09 11.61 -63.65
CA ALA A 432 1.47 10.67 -62.73
C ALA A 432 2.50 9.79 -62.01
N LYS A 433 3.54 9.33 -62.72
CA LYS A 433 4.68 8.62 -62.11
C LYS A 433 5.41 9.48 -61.08
N LYS A 434 5.69 10.75 -61.40
CA LYS A 434 6.32 11.69 -60.45
C LYS A 434 5.43 12.00 -59.25
N GLU A 435 4.11 12.08 -59.44
CA GLU A 435 3.17 12.29 -58.33
C GLU A 435 3.08 11.06 -57.43
N ILE A 436 3.07 9.85 -58.00
CA ILE A 436 3.13 8.59 -57.25
C ILE A 436 4.45 8.48 -56.49
N GLU A 437 5.57 8.79 -57.12
CA GLU A 437 6.89 8.82 -56.45
C GLU A 437 6.93 9.85 -55.32
N LYS A 438 6.30 11.02 -55.51
CA LYS A 438 6.18 12.03 -54.45
C LYS A 438 5.27 11.58 -53.30
N LEU A 439 4.18 10.87 -53.58
CA LEU A 439 3.31 10.29 -52.57
C LEU A 439 4.02 9.15 -51.82
N ASP A 440 4.82 8.35 -52.52
CA ASP A 440 5.72 7.31 -52.00
C ASP A 440 6.81 7.88 -51.09
N ALA A 441 7.47 8.96 -51.48
CA ALA A 441 8.49 9.63 -50.69
C ALA A 441 7.93 10.41 -49.48
N ALA A 442 6.84 11.15 -49.66
CA ALA A 442 6.23 11.92 -48.56
C ALA A 442 5.75 11.04 -47.40
N GLU A 443 5.41 9.77 -47.68
CA GLU A 443 4.96 8.84 -46.66
C GLU A 443 6.09 7.98 -46.06
N SER A 444 7.19 7.75 -46.79
CA SER A 444 8.42 7.19 -46.18
C SER A 444 9.01 8.15 -45.14
N ASP A 445 8.94 9.46 -45.41
CA ASP A 445 9.37 10.50 -44.46
C ASP A 445 8.32 10.74 -43.36
N GLY A 446 7.02 10.55 -43.66
CA GLY A 446 5.94 10.63 -42.68
C GLY A 446 5.90 9.48 -41.65
N ALA A 447 6.56 8.35 -41.92
CA ALA A 447 6.63 7.21 -41.01
C ALA A 447 7.76 7.31 -39.94
N ASP A 448 8.73 8.23 -40.10
CA ASP A 448 9.77 8.54 -39.10
C ASP A 448 9.60 9.93 -38.46
N ALA A 449 8.47 10.61 -38.73
CA ALA A 449 8.08 11.85 -38.06
C ALA A 449 7.10 11.62 -36.89
N GLY A 450 6.98 10.38 -36.40
CA GLY A 450 6.28 10.06 -35.17
C GLY A 450 7.10 10.48 -33.95
N ALA A 451 6.96 11.74 -33.53
CA ALA A 451 7.27 12.28 -32.19
C ALA A 451 8.26 11.45 -31.34
N LYS A 452 9.52 11.38 -31.76
CA LYS A 452 10.61 11.02 -30.84
C LYS A 452 10.93 12.28 -30.06
N ASP A 453 10.17 12.48 -28.98
CA ASP A 453 10.49 13.40 -27.90
C ASP A 453 11.96 13.18 -27.47
N THR A 454 12.85 14.04 -27.98
CA THR A 454 14.29 13.96 -27.76
C THR A 454 14.64 14.23 -26.30
N ALA A 455 13.73 14.84 -25.52
CA ALA A 455 13.90 15.14 -24.11
C ALA A 455 13.92 13.88 -23.22
N LYS A 456 13.38 12.74 -23.69
CA LYS A 456 13.27 11.52 -22.87
C LYS A 456 14.48 10.57 -22.97
N LYS A 457 15.34 10.75 -23.97
CA LYS A 457 16.53 9.90 -24.18
C LYS A 457 17.62 10.08 -23.11
N PRO A 458 17.99 11.29 -22.65
CA PRO A 458 19.02 11.42 -21.61
C PRO A 458 18.51 10.97 -20.22
N ALA A 459 17.22 11.19 -19.91
CA ALA A 459 16.63 10.83 -18.62
C ALA A 459 16.59 9.31 -18.36
N ALA A 460 16.38 8.50 -19.40
CA ALA A 460 16.32 7.04 -19.27
C ALA A 460 17.71 6.39 -19.11
N LYS A 461 18.79 7.04 -19.56
CA LYS A 461 20.15 6.49 -19.49
C LYS A 461 20.84 6.74 -18.15
N ASN A 462 20.40 7.75 -17.40
CA ASN A 462 20.98 8.15 -16.11
C ASN A 462 20.18 7.67 -14.88
N GLN A 463 19.04 7.00 -15.05
CA GLN A 463 18.34 6.35 -13.94
C GLN A 463 18.92 4.95 -13.69
N GLN A 464 20.01 4.88 -12.91
CA GLN A 464 20.36 3.64 -12.24
C GLN A 464 19.39 3.38 -11.08
N VAL A 465 18.93 2.14 -11.01
CA VAL A 465 18.06 1.61 -9.96
C VAL A 465 18.79 1.71 -8.61
N ASN A 466 18.24 2.53 -7.71
CA ASN A 466 18.73 2.95 -6.38
C ASN A 466 19.80 4.08 -6.33
N GLY A 467 19.31 5.32 -6.22
CA GLY A 467 19.89 6.35 -5.34
C GLY A 467 21.02 7.22 -5.90
N SER A 468 20.73 8.53 -6.02
CA SER A 468 21.60 9.67 -6.37
C SER A 468 22.24 9.64 -7.76
N ALA A 469 21.83 10.58 -8.63
CA ALA A 469 22.57 10.88 -9.85
C ALA A 469 23.92 11.53 -9.50
N ASP A 470 24.95 11.25 -10.31
CA ASP A 470 26.29 11.84 -10.18
C ASP A 470 26.25 13.32 -10.59
N ALA A 471 26.89 14.22 -9.82
CA ALA A 471 26.79 15.68 -10.02
C ALA A 471 27.27 16.13 -11.42
N GLY A 472 28.15 15.35 -12.06
CA GLY A 472 28.57 15.59 -13.44
C GLY A 472 27.44 15.37 -14.47
N ALA A 473 26.54 14.44 -14.20
CA ALA A 473 25.42 14.12 -15.07
C ALA A 473 24.30 15.18 -14.99
N GLU A 474 24.05 15.73 -13.79
CA GLU A 474 23.13 16.85 -13.61
C GLU A 474 23.65 18.12 -14.31
N LEU A 475 24.95 18.44 -14.18
CA LEU A 475 25.56 19.59 -14.85
C LEU A 475 25.46 19.50 -16.38
N THR A 476 25.61 18.31 -16.96
CA THR A 476 25.42 18.12 -18.41
C THR A 476 23.96 18.29 -18.83
N GLN A 477 23.03 17.80 -18.03
CA GLN A 477 21.60 17.96 -18.30
C GLN A 477 21.16 19.43 -18.21
N GLU A 478 21.69 20.18 -17.24
CA GLU A 478 21.43 21.61 -17.13
C GLU A 478 22.03 22.40 -18.30
N LYS A 479 23.25 22.07 -18.74
CA LYS A 479 23.86 22.72 -19.91
C LYS A 479 23.08 22.45 -21.19
N ASP A 480 22.66 21.21 -21.40
CA ASP A 480 21.86 20.85 -22.58
C ASP A 480 20.50 21.57 -22.56
N ALA A 481 19.83 21.62 -21.40
CA ALA A 481 18.59 22.37 -21.23
C ALA A 481 18.76 23.88 -21.47
N VAL A 482 19.88 24.46 -21.04
CA VAL A 482 20.21 25.87 -21.32
C VAL A 482 20.47 26.11 -22.81
N THR A 483 21.13 25.16 -23.50
CA THR A 483 21.33 25.30 -24.95
C THR A 483 20.05 25.17 -25.75
N ASP A 484 19.10 24.36 -25.31
CA ASP A 484 17.80 24.24 -25.98
C ASP A 484 16.90 25.43 -25.69
N ALA A 485 16.90 25.94 -24.45
CA ALA A 485 16.22 27.20 -24.12
C ALA A 485 16.80 28.39 -24.92
N ALA A 486 18.12 28.42 -25.15
CA ALA A 486 18.75 29.44 -25.98
C ALA A 486 18.31 29.34 -27.45
N LYS A 487 18.18 28.13 -28.00
CA LYS A 487 17.68 27.93 -29.38
C LYS A 487 16.20 28.29 -29.53
N ASP A 488 15.38 27.99 -28.54
CA ASP A 488 13.96 28.36 -28.56
C ASP A 488 13.79 29.87 -28.43
N LEU A 489 14.64 30.54 -27.65
CA LEU A 489 14.65 32.01 -27.54
C LEU A 489 15.15 32.68 -28.83
N GLU A 490 16.11 32.06 -29.52
CA GLU A 490 16.58 32.52 -30.83
C GLU A 490 15.51 32.35 -31.92
N LYS A 491 14.77 31.23 -31.90
CA LYS A 491 13.60 31.03 -32.78
C LYS A 491 12.48 32.02 -32.50
N ALA A 492 12.15 32.27 -31.24
CA ALA A 492 11.14 33.26 -30.87
C ALA A 492 11.56 34.69 -31.29
N SER A 493 12.85 35.03 -31.18
CA SER A 493 13.40 36.31 -31.64
C SER A 493 13.33 36.47 -33.18
N ILE A 494 13.40 35.37 -33.92
CA ILE A 494 13.22 35.37 -35.38
C ILE A 494 11.74 35.53 -35.75
N GLU A 495 10.83 34.86 -35.04
CA GLU A 495 9.38 35.02 -35.25
C GLU A 495 8.88 36.45 -34.96
N ASP A 496 9.41 37.13 -33.93
CA ASP A 496 9.07 38.54 -33.64
C ASP A 496 9.62 39.53 -34.68
N LYS A 497 10.75 39.20 -35.34
CA LYS A 497 11.30 40.01 -36.44
C LYS A 497 10.51 39.84 -37.73
N ASP A 498 9.97 38.65 -37.99
CA ASP A 498 9.11 38.41 -39.15
C ASP A 498 7.73 39.08 -38.99
N GLN A 499 7.20 39.18 -37.76
CA GLN A 499 5.94 39.89 -37.49
C GLN A 499 6.06 41.43 -37.58
N THR A 500 7.24 42.00 -37.35
CA THR A 500 7.47 43.46 -37.47
C THR A 500 7.80 43.90 -38.90
N ALA A 501 8.14 42.99 -39.80
CA ALA A 501 8.36 43.26 -41.23
C ALA A 501 7.06 43.20 -42.08
N THR A 502 5.93 42.77 -41.48
CA THR A 502 4.63 42.62 -42.16
C THR A 502 3.53 43.54 -41.61
N ALA A 503 3.87 44.55 -40.80
CA ALA A 503 2.96 45.59 -40.30
C ALA A 503 3.17 46.93 -41.02
#